data_AF-A0A098BYY8-F1
#
_entry.id   AF-A0A098BYY8-F1
#
_cell.length_a   1.000
_cell.length_b   1.000
_cell.length_c   1.000
_cell.angle_alpha   90.00
_cell.angle_beta   90.00
_cell.angle_gamma   90.00
#
_symmetry.space_group_name_H-M   'P 1'
#
loop_
_entity.id
_entity.type
_entity.pdbx_description
1 polymer ?
#
loop_
_entity_poly.entity_id
_entity_poly.type
_entity_poly.pdbx_seq_one_letter_code
_entity_poly.pdbx_strand_id
1 'polypeptide(L)'
;MVTDYPEIGYKRVTGLLQLHKAYGSGRLDRACKMALNAGIPSYTRIKNILKNNMDKASIIYDESDNAQSHIPLHHNIRGASSYS
;
A
#
# COMPACT_ATOMS: atom_id res chain seq x y z
N MET A 1 -19.94 5.48 -7.13
CA MET A 1 -20.20 4.63 -8.32
C MET A 1 -20.85 3.34 -7.84
N VAL A 2 -22.17 3.24 -7.98
CA VAL A 2 -22.92 2.02 -7.69
C VAL A 2 -22.57 1.02 -8.79
N THR A 3 -22.00 -0.13 -8.41
CA THR A 3 -21.67 -1.20 -9.36
C THR A 3 -23.00 -1.74 -9.92
N ASP A 4 -23.25 -1.51 -11.20
CA ASP A 4 -24.47 -1.89 -11.95
C ASP A 4 -24.66 -3.43 -12.09
N TYR A 5 -23.80 -4.20 -11.42
CA TYR A 5 -23.75 -5.66 -11.43
C TYR A 5 -23.43 -6.18 -10.02
N PRO A 6 -24.45 -6.55 -9.22
CA PRO A 6 -24.28 -6.98 -7.83
C PRO A 6 -23.35 -8.20 -7.67
N GLU A 7 -23.26 -9.07 -8.68
CA GLU A 7 -22.38 -10.24 -8.70
C GLU A 7 -20.89 -9.89 -8.65
N ILE A 8 -20.49 -8.74 -9.20
CA ILE A 8 -19.07 -8.30 -9.18
C ILE A 8 -18.69 -7.85 -7.77
N GLY A 9 -19.59 -7.11 -7.10
CA GLY A 9 -19.42 -6.75 -5.70
C GLY A 9 -19.35 -7.99 -4.80
N TYR A 10 -20.25 -8.94 -5.02
CA TYR A 10 -20.32 -10.18 -4.26
C TYR A 10 -19.02 -11.02 -4.37
N LYS A 11 -18.48 -11.17 -5.59
CA LYS A 11 -17.22 -11.89 -5.82
C LYS A 11 -16.03 -11.24 -5.09
N ARG A 12 -15.98 -9.91 -5.06
CA ARG A 12 -14.91 -9.17 -4.34
C ARG A 12 -14.99 -9.37 -2.84
N VAL A 13 -16.19 -9.23 -2.26
CA VAL A 13 -16.41 -9.46 -0.82
C VAL A 13 -16.10 -10.91 -0.45
N THR A 14 -16.53 -11.87 -1.27
CA THR A 14 -16.22 -13.29 -1.09
C THR A 14 -14.71 -13.56 -1.10
N GLY A 15 -13.98 -12.96 -2.05
CA GLY A 15 -12.51 -13.05 -2.09
C GLY A 15 -11.86 -12.49 -0.82
N LEU A 16 -12.37 -11.36 -0.31
CA LEU A 16 -11.86 -10.77 0.93
C LEU A 16 -12.11 -11.68 2.14
N LEU A 17 -13.27 -12.33 2.23
CA LEU A 17 -13.59 -13.31 3.27
C LEU A 17 -12.69 -14.55 3.19
N GLN A 18 -12.30 -14.99 1.99
CA GLN A 18 -11.32 -16.07 1.83
C GLN A 18 -9.93 -15.67 2.33
N LEU A 19 -9.49 -14.44 2.03
CA LEU A 19 -8.22 -13.92 2.56
C LEU A 19 -8.26 -13.79 4.09
N HIS A 20 -9.40 -13.35 4.65
CA HIS A 20 -9.62 -13.31 6.09
C HIS A 20 -9.44 -14.68 6.73
N LYS A 21 -10.06 -15.72 6.17
CA LYS A 21 -9.91 -17.09 6.65
C LYS A 21 -8.47 -17.61 6.55
N ALA A 22 -7.74 -17.25 5.49
CA ALA A 22 -6.38 -17.73 5.25
C ALA A 22 -5.30 -17.02 6.11
N TYR A 23 -5.46 -15.72 6.36
CA TYR A 23 -4.42 -14.88 6.97
C TYR A 23 -4.80 -14.27 8.32
N GLY A 24 -6.08 -14.33 8.70
CA GLY A 24 -6.62 -13.76 9.93
C GLY A 24 -6.89 -12.25 9.84
N SER A 25 -7.70 -11.76 10.79
CA SER A 25 -8.16 -10.36 10.84
C SER A 25 -7.01 -9.35 10.89
N GLY A 26 -6.02 -9.60 11.76
CA GLY A 26 -4.95 -8.62 12.01
C GLY A 26 -4.04 -8.38 10.80
N ARG A 27 -3.74 -9.45 10.03
CA ARG A 27 -2.93 -9.32 8.81
C ARG A 27 -3.72 -8.68 7.68
N LEU A 28 -4.99 -9.07 7.53
CA LEU A 28 -5.86 -8.51 6.51
C LEU A 28 -6.08 -7.00 6.73
N ASP A 29 -6.32 -6.57 7.96
CA ASP A 29 -6.49 -5.16 8.30
C ASP A 29 -5.23 -4.33 7.96
N ARG A 30 -4.04 -4.83 8.33
CA ARG A 30 -2.76 -4.21 7.95
C ARG A 30 -2.60 -4.12 6.44
N ALA A 31 -2.92 -5.18 5.71
CA ALA A 31 -2.84 -5.18 4.25
C ALA A 31 -3.83 -4.19 3.60
N CYS A 32 -5.05 -4.07 4.13
CA CYS A 32 -6.04 -3.10 3.67
C CYS A 32 -5.56 -1.66 3.90
N LYS A 33 -5.04 -1.35 5.10
CA LYS A 33 -4.45 -0.03 5.42
C LYS A 33 -3.32 0.33 4.45
N MET A 34 -2.39 -0.59 4.20
CA MET A 34 -1.33 -0.38 3.23
C MET A 34 -1.84 -0.12 1.81
N ALA A 35 -2.87 -0.86 1.38
CA ALA A 35 -3.45 -0.69 0.04
C ALA A 35 -4.23 0.64 -0.09
N LEU A 36 -4.89 1.09 0.99
CA LEU A 36 -5.55 2.39 1.07
C LEU A 36 -4.54 3.53 1.03
N ASN A 37 -3.45 3.45 1.81
CA ASN A 37 -2.38 4.46 1.82
C ASN A 37 -1.69 4.57 0.46
N ALA A 38 -1.57 3.46 -0.26
CA ALA A 38 -1.05 3.45 -1.64
C ALA A 38 -2.05 4.01 -2.68
N GLY A 39 -3.28 4.36 -2.29
CA GLY A 39 -4.32 4.91 -3.17
C GLY A 39 -4.96 3.90 -4.14
N ILE A 40 -4.62 2.62 -4.06
CA ILE A 40 -5.07 1.59 -5.02
C ILE A 40 -5.57 0.33 -4.28
N PRO A 41 -6.69 0.43 -3.52
CA PRO A 41 -7.25 -0.69 -2.77
C PRO A 41 -7.97 -1.68 -3.72
N SER A 42 -7.27 -2.72 -4.15
CA SER A 42 -7.83 -3.81 -4.94
C SER A 42 -7.59 -5.17 -4.29
N TYR A 43 -8.47 -6.13 -4.56
CA TYR A 43 -8.31 -7.51 -4.09
C TYR A 43 -6.93 -8.08 -4.46
N THR A 44 -6.49 -7.88 -5.72
CA THR A 44 -5.17 -8.36 -6.18
C THR A 44 -4.03 -7.73 -5.39
N ARG A 45 -4.11 -6.43 -5.10
CA ARG A 45 -3.08 -5.73 -4.29
C ARG A 45 -3.03 -6.26 -2.87
N ILE A 46 -4.18 -6.40 -2.21
CA ILE A 46 -4.30 -6.95 -0.85
C ILE A 46 -3.77 -8.39 -0.81
N LYS A 47 -4.15 -9.23 -1.79
CA LYS A 47 -3.65 -10.60 -1.93
C LYS A 47 -2.13 -10.64 -2.06
N ASN A 48 -1.54 -9.77 -2.89
CA ASN A 48 -0.10 -9.72 -3.09
C ASN A 48 0.65 -9.24 -1.83
N ILE A 49 0.10 -8.24 -1.12
CA ILE A 49 0.64 -7.76 0.16
C ILE A 49 0.70 -8.92 1.17
N LEU A 50 -0.38 -9.67 1.32
CA LEU A 50 -0.46 -10.82 2.23
C LEU A 50 0.45 -11.98 1.81
N LYS A 51 0.46 -12.30 0.51
CA LYS A 51 1.27 -13.38 -0.08
C LYS A 51 2.77 -13.12 0.14
N ASN A 52 3.21 -11.88 -0.04
CA ASN A 52 4.61 -11.48 0.10
C ASN A 52 4.98 -11.09 1.54
N ASN A 53 4.09 -11.28 2.52
CA ASN A 53 4.27 -10.86 3.91
C ASN A 53 4.61 -9.37 4.08
N MET A 54 4.23 -8.52 3.12
CA MET A 54 4.47 -7.07 3.19
C MET A 54 3.69 -6.45 4.37
N ASP A 55 2.57 -7.06 4.78
CA ASP A 55 1.79 -6.67 5.96
C ASP A 55 2.55 -6.85 7.30
N LYS A 56 3.65 -7.61 7.28
CA LYS A 56 4.51 -7.85 8.45
C LYS A 56 5.74 -6.96 8.46
N ALA A 57 6.08 -6.34 7.33
CA ALA A 57 7.13 -5.36 7.32
C ALA A 57 6.67 -4.19 8.20
N SER A 58 7.54 -3.78 9.12
CA SER A 58 7.39 -2.50 9.81
C SER A 58 7.59 -1.41 8.78
N ILE A 59 6.57 -1.15 7.95
CA ILE A 59 6.59 0.02 7.09
C ILE A 59 6.30 1.18 8.01
N ILE A 60 7.40 1.73 8.52
CA ILE A 60 7.42 3.10 9.02
C ILE A 60 7.14 3.93 7.77
N TYR A 61 5.86 4.20 7.53
CA TYR A 61 5.46 5.30 6.67
C TYR A 61 5.77 6.55 7.49
N ASP A 62 7.05 6.88 7.57
CA ASP A 62 7.48 8.16 8.11
C ASP A 62 6.89 9.20 7.15
N GLU A 63 5.74 9.74 7.54
CA GLU A 63 5.21 11.01 7.02
C GLU A 63 6.15 12.18 7.35
N SER A 64 7.22 11.94 8.11
CA SER A 64 8.32 12.86 8.18
C SER A 64 9.05 12.89 6.84
N ASP A 65 8.67 13.88 6.05
CA ASP A 65 9.47 14.64 5.08
C ASP A 65 10.74 15.27 5.73
N ASN A 66 11.30 14.57 6.73
CA ASN A 66 12.47 14.90 7.53
C ASN A 66 13.47 13.74 7.46
N ALA A 67 13.48 13.01 6.35
CA ALA A 67 14.67 12.29 5.96
C ALA A 67 15.72 13.36 5.65
N GLN A 68 16.49 13.76 6.66
CA GLN A 68 17.76 14.44 6.43
C GLN A 68 18.47 13.61 5.37
N SER A 69 18.67 14.22 4.21
CA SER A 69 19.28 13.54 3.09
C SER A 69 20.62 12.98 3.55
N HIS A 70 20.73 11.65 3.61
CA HIS A 70 22.01 11.00 3.90
C HIS A 70 23.03 11.24 2.78
N ILE A 71 22.59 11.86 1.68
CA ILE A 71 23.46 12.22 0.56
C ILE A 71 24.36 13.37 1.02
N PRO A 72 25.68 13.17 1.07
CA PRO A 72 26.62 14.24 1.40
C PRO A 72 26.53 15.36 0.35
N LEU A 73 26.67 16.61 0.81
CA LEU A 73 26.73 17.77 -0.07
C LEU A 73 27.94 17.63 -1.02
N HIS A 74 27.67 17.56 -2.32
CA HIS A 74 28.71 17.49 -3.35
C HIS A 74 28.49 18.57 -4.41
N HIS A 75 29.58 19.15 -4.94
CA HIS A 75 29.54 20.27 -5.89
C HIS A 75 28.82 19.97 -7.23
N ASN A 76 28.54 18.69 -7.50
CA ASN A 76 27.83 18.23 -8.70
C ASN A 76 26.32 18.07 -8.50
N ILE A 77 25.80 18.22 -7.27
CA ILE A 77 24.36 18.19 -7.02
C ILE A 77 23.80 19.56 -7.39
N ARG A 78 23.11 19.64 -8.53
CA ARG A 78 22.45 20.85 -9.01
C ARG A 78 21.03 20.90 -8.46
N GLY A 79 20.72 21.94 -7.69
CA GLY A 79 19.39 22.17 -7.14
C GLY A 79 18.36 22.49 -8.22
N ALA A 80 17.08 22.47 -7.86
CA ALA A 80 15.97 22.77 -8.76
C ALA A 80 16.13 24.14 -9.49
N SER A 81 16.85 25.08 -8.90
CA SER A 81 17.22 26.37 -9.50
C SER A 81 18.11 26.28 -10.74
N SER A 82 18.65 25.10 -11.08
CA SER A 82 19.48 24.87 -12.27
C SER A 82 18.69 24.51 -13.52
N TYR A 83 17.37 24.30 -13.41
CA TYR A 83 16.47 24.04 -14.51
C TYR A 83 15.47 25.20 -14.61
N SER A 84 15.88 26.27 -15.28
CA SER A 84 15.02 27.38 -15.72
C SER A 84 14.85 27.33 -17.23
#